data_AF-A0AAD6X1L3-F1
#
_entry.id   AF-A0AAD6X1L3-F1
#
_cell.length_a   1.000
_cell.length_b   1.000
_cell.length_c   1.000
_cell.angle_alpha   90.00
_cell.angle_beta   90.00
_cell.angle_gamma   90.00
#
_symmetry.space_group_name_H-M   'P 1'
#
loop_
_entity.id
_entity.type
_entity.pdbx_description
1 polymer ?
#
loop_
_entity_poly.entity_id
_entity_poly.type
_entity_poly.pdbx_seq_one_letter_code
_entity_poly.pdbx_strand_id
1 'polypeptide(L)'
;MDRMKGIVAREDRVMSKTELLELVLRYGMPFKLFVEIAEACDDEDDQSPDSLTMRSLYAPGYVDPPMVWVGTAGQKLVYLGGIHGLLARPNAVAFLFMGSLAKFVAETFCPNLVYCLAQGPTVQTTRYNAGESRVLPLTGRKGFWVAEMVSGHELALLIGAIPGGHSGAEKSLWPHPGLLEKASPHWRGYLSAGAMAALRNLRDDMLVRDKWTWRSESEWKGYLRKGGYGVHAPSSIPTAKDFQAGREIMARSFPLDWDQAPLINVQIPEKFDPHYLGF
;
A
#
# COMPACT_ATOMS: atom_id res chain seq x y z
N MET A 1 38.13 -24.92 -20.11
CA MET A 1 36.83 -25.53 -20.48
C MET A 1 36.56 -26.65 -19.49
N ASP A 2 35.92 -26.33 -18.37
CA ASP A 2 35.25 -27.32 -17.52
C ASP A 2 34.65 -26.60 -16.31
N ARG A 3 33.32 -26.42 -16.32
CA ARG A 3 32.43 -26.15 -15.18
C ARG A 3 30.98 -25.98 -15.72
N MET A 4 30.49 -26.98 -16.43
CA MET A 4 29.06 -27.15 -16.74
C MET A 4 28.66 -28.58 -16.40
N LYS A 5 28.63 -28.92 -15.11
CA LYS A 5 27.89 -30.08 -14.59
C LYS A 5 27.41 -29.74 -13.18
N GLY A 6 26.12 -29.49 -13.04
CA GLY A 6 25.51 -29.16 -11.76
C GLY A 6 24.10 -28.56 -11.87
N ILE A 7 23.32 -28.89 -12.90
CA ILE A 7 21.86 -28.68 -12.84
C ILE A 7 21.32 -29.94 -12.17
N VAL A 8 21.37 -29.94 -10.85
CA VAL A 8 20.63 -30.88 -9.99
C VAL A 8 19.16 -30.61 -10.24
N ALA A 9 18.38 -31.66 -10.54
CA ALA A 9 16.93 -31.63 -10.47
C ALA A 9 16.53 -31.13 -9.08
N ARG A 10 16.08 -29.88 -8.99
CA ARG A 10 15.61 -29.27 -7.76
C ARG A 10 14.09 -29.28 -7.79
N GLU A 11 13.51 -29.91 -6.79
CA GLU A 11 12.08 -30.09 -6.62
C GLU A 11 11.38 -28.73 -6.55
N ASP A 12 10.27 -28.60 -7.30
CA ASP A 12 9.38 -27.45 -7.27
C ASP A 12 8.76 -27.32 -5.87
N ARG A 13 9.41 -26.59 -4.97
CA ARG A 13 8.83 -26.29 -3.65
C ARG A 13 7.71 -25.27 -3.82
N VAL A 14 6.49 -25.70 -3.51
CA VAL A 14 5.30 -24.85 -3.45
C VAL A 14 5.39 -23.91 -2.25
N MET A 15 5.42 -22.60 -2.49
CA MET A 15 5.29 -21.59 -1.45
C MET A 15 3.84 -21.56 -0.94
N SER A 16 3.67 -21.57 0.38
CA SER A 16 2.37 -21.48 1.05
C SER A 16 1.75 -20.08 0.90
N LYS A 17 0.42 -19.98 1.06
CA LYS A 17 -0.33 -18.71 1.06
C LYS A 17 0.27 -17.66 2.00
N THR A 18 0.72 -18.12 3.16
CA THR A 18 1.31 -17.28 4.20
C THR A 18 2.64 -16.70 3.73
N GLU A 19 3.51 -17.51 3.12
CA GLU A 19 4.80 -17.05 2.59
C GLU A 19 4.62 -16.04 1.43
N LEU A 20 3.61 -16.22 0.55
CA LEU A 20 3.29 -15.23 -0.49
C LEU A 20 2.82 -13.91 0.10
N LEU A 21 1.89 -13.97 1.05
CA LEU A 21 1.35 -12.79 1.71
C LEU A 21 2.44 -12.04 2.48
N GLU A 22 3.31 -12.78 3.18
CA GLU A 22 4.49 -12.23 3.86
C GLU A 22 5.42 -11.52 2.88
N LEU A 23 5.66 -12.10 1.70
CA LEU A 23 6.49 -11.48 0.68
C LEU A 23 5.86 -10.18 0.16
N VAL A 24 4.59 -10.23 -0.24
CA VAL A 24 3.85 -9.07 -0.75
C VAL A 24 3.85 -7.93 0.28
N LEU A 25 3.59 -8.24 1.55
CA LEU A 25 3.65 -7.29 2.64
C LEU A 25 5.07 -6.77 2.88
N ARG A 26 6.08 -7.64 2.89
CA ARG A 26 7.48 -7.29 3.13
C ARG A 26 8.00 -6.29 2.11
N TYR A 27 7.65 -6.47 0.84
CA TYR A 27 8.08 -5.60 -0.25
C TYR A 27 7.11 -4.45 -0.56
N GLY A 28 6.00 -4.37 0.17
CA GLY A 28 4.95 -3.37 -0.06
C GLY A 28 4.44 -3.42 -1.50
N MET A 29 4.24 -4.62 -2.03
CA MET A 29 3.64 -4.78 -3.35
C MET A 29 2.13 -4.54 -3.25
N PRO A 30 1.52 -3.80 -4.18
CA PRO A 30 0.08 -3.62 -4.19
C PRO A 30 -0.62 -4.95 -4.52
N PHE A 31 -1.71 -5.25 -3.82
CA PHE A 31 -2.54 -6.43 -4.05
C PHE A 31 -4.00 -6.14 -3.67
N LYS A 32 -4.90 -7.06 -3.97
CA LYS A 32 -6.31 -6.98 -3.54
C LYS A 32 -6.72 -8.31 -2.92
N LEU A 33 -7.50 -8.23 -1.85
CA LEU A 33 -8.19 -9.39 -1.29
C LEU A 33 -9.67 -9.29 -1.63
N PHE A 34 -10.18 -10.33 -2.26
CA PHE A 34 -11.59 -10.45 -2.62
C PHE A 34 -12.27 -11.41 -1.66
N VAL A 35 -13.44 -11.01 -1.16
CA VAL A 35 -14.34 -11.82 -0.34
C VAL A 35 -15.63 -12.01 -1.10
N GLU A 36 -16.18 -13.21 -1.07
CA GLU A 36 -17.45 -13.51 -1.73
C GLU A 36 -18.59 -12.88 -0.93
N ILE A 37 -19.55 -12.20 -1.59
CA ILE A 37 -20.68 -11.57 -0.89
C ILE A 37 -21.52 -12.62 -0.14
N ALA A 38 -21.59 -13.86 -0.63
CA ALA A 38 -22.28 -14.94 0.08
C ALA A 38 -21.62 -15.30 1.45
N GLU A 39 -20.37 -14.92 1.66
CA GLU A 39 -19.62 -15.06 2.92
C GLU A 39 -19.66 -13.77 3.77
N ALA A 40 -20.11 -12.64 3.20
CA ALA A 40 -20.34 -11.39 3.91
C ALA A 40 -21.68 -11.49 4.66
N CYS A 41 -21.64 -11.54 5.99
CA CYS A 41 -22.83 -11.77 6.81
C CYS A 41 -23.82 -10.59 6.74
N ASP A 42 -25.08 -10.90 6.41
CA ASP A 42 -26.24 -10.03 6.67
C ASP A 42 -26.59 -10.07 8.17
N ASP A 43 -25.89 -9.30 8.99
CA ASP A 43 -26.37 -8.98 10.34
C ASP A 43 -26.96 -7.56 10.35
N GLU A 44 -28.29 -7.46 10.13
CA GLU A 44 -28.99 -6.18 9.95
C GLU A 44 -29.31 -5.39 11.24
N ASP A 45 -29.08 -5.92 12.45
CA ASP A 45 -29.70 -5.35 13.67
C ASP A 45 -28.76 -4.80 14.77
N ASP A 46 -27.48 -4.52 14.48
CA ASP A 46 -26.62 -3.86 15.47
C ASP A 46 -26.82 -2.33 15.46
N GLN A 47 -27.62 -1.85 16.42
CA GLN A 47 -27.90 -0.42 16.66
C GLN A 47 -26.97 0.19 17.72
N SER A 48 -25.85 -0.45 18.05
CA SER A 48 -24.87 0.14 18.97
C SER A 48 -24.35 1.49 18.43
N PRO A 49 -24.01 2.45 19.32
CA PRO A 49 -23.44 3.74 18.89
C PRO A 49 -22.20 3.59 17.99
N ASP A 50 -21.38 2.57 18.24
CA ASP A 50 -20.19 2.27 17.43
C ASP A 50 -20.58 1.76 16.04
N SER A 51 -21.56 0.85 15.94
CA SER A 51 -22.09 0.36 14.66
C SER A 51 -22.72 1.48 13.83
N LEU A 52 -23.50 2.37 14.45
CA LEU A 52 -24.10 3.52 13.77
C LEU A 52 -23.04 4.49 13.25
N THR A 53 -21.99 4.74 14.04
CA THR A 53 -20.87 5.58 13.65
C THR A 53 -20.13 4.96 12.46
N MET A 54 -19.80 3.67 12.52
CA MET A 54 -19.12 2.97 11.44
C MET A 54 -19.96 2.94 10.15
N ARG A 55 -21.28 2.67 10.27
CA ARG A 55 -22.20 2.71 9.13
C ARG A 55 -22.21 4.06 8.42
N SER A 56 -22.08 5.15 9.17
CA SER A 56 -22.02 6.51 8.59
C SER A 56 -20.73 6.76 7.79
N LEU A 57 -19.60 6.19 8.23
CA LEU A 57 -18.30 6.32 7.54
C LEU A 57 -18.26 5.58 6.21
N TYR A 58 -19.06 4.51 6.07
CA TYR A 58 -19.13 3.71 4.85
C TYR A 58 -20.38 3.97 4.02
N ALA A 59 -21.16 4.98 4.39
CA ALA A 59 -22.35 5.38 3.64
C ALA A 59 -21.95 5.91 2.24
N PRO A 60 -22.75 5.62 1.19
CA PRO A 60 -22.49 6.15 -0.14
C PRO A 60 -22.36 7.68 -0.13
N GLY A 61 -21.27 8.19 -0.69
CA GLY A 61 -20.99 9.62 -0.74
C GLY A 61 -20.33 10.21 0.51
N TYR A 62 -20.03 9.41 1.54
CA TYR A 62 -19.19 9.85 2.65
C TYR A 62 -17.80 10.29 2.12
N VAL A 63 -17.34 11.43 2.61
CA VAL A 63 -16.04 12.01 2.25
C VAL A 63 -15.41 12.56 3.52
N ASP A 64 -14.18 12.15 3.80
CA ASP A 64 -13.37 12.76 4.85
C ASP A 64 -13.16 14.26 4.55
N PRO A 65 -13.43 15.17 5.51
CA PRO A 65 -13.19 16.58 5.32
C PRO A 65 -11.73 16.85 4.93
N PRO A 66 -11.46 17.67 3.91
CA PRO A 66 -10.09 18.00 3.54
C PRO A 66 -9.40 18.76 4.67
N MET A 67 -8.10 18.52 4.85
CA MET A 67 -7.31 19.31 5.81
C MET A 67 -7.23 20.76 5.37
N VAL A 68 -7.45 21.68 6.31
CA VAL A 68 -7.29 23.12 6.11
C VAL A 68 -5.98 23.55 6.75
N TRP A 69 -5.22 24.40 6.05
CA TRP A 69 -3.96 24.91 6.59
C TRP A 69 -4.19 25.81 7.81
N VAL A 70 -3.61 25.44 8.95
CA VAL A 70 -3.71 26.20 10.21
C VAL A 70 -2.34 26.69 10.73
N GLY A 71 -1.33 26.74 9.86
CA GLY A 71 0.06 27.04 10.24
C GLY A 71 0.82 25.84 10.79
N THR A 72 2.15 25.87 10.73
CA THR A 72 3.01 24.67 10.93
C THR A 72 2.77 23.93 12.26
N ALA A 73 2.73 24.65 13.38
CA ALA A 73 2.57 24.04 14.71
C ALA A 73 1.17 23.41 14.89
N GLY A 74 0.12 24.12 14.46
CA GLY A 74 -1.25 23.59 14.48
C GLY A 74 -1.45 22.45 13.49
N GLN A 75 -0.81 22.52 12.32
CA GLN A 75 -0.97 21.54 11.26
C GLN A 75 -0.45 20.16 11.66
N LYS A 76 0.64 20.11 12.43
CA LYS A 76 1.14 18.87 13.04
C LYS A 76 0.06 18.19 13.89
N LEU A 77 -0.59 18.93 14.78
CA LEU A 77 -1.63 18.37 15.66
C LEU A 77 -2.87 17.93 14.88
N VAL A 78 -3.28 18.73 13.89
CA VAL A 78 -4.39 18.38 12.98
C VAL A 78 -4.09 17.09 12.23
N TYR A 79 -2.89 16.96 11.66
CA TYR A 79 -2.48 15.76 10.95
C TYR A 79 -2.42 14.54 11.86
N LEU A 80 -1.80 14.66 13.05
CA LEU A 80 -1.72 13.56 14.02
C LEU A 80 -3.12 13.11 14.48
N GLY A 81 -4.01 14.04 14.80
CA GLY A 81 -5.40 13.70 15.16
C GLY A 81 -6.13 13.00 14.01
N GLY A 82 -5.98 13.51 12.78
CA GLY A 82 -6.58 12.94 11.58
C GLY A 82 -6.07 11.53 11.27
N ILE A 83 -4.75 11.30 11.30
CA ILE A 83 -4.18 9.99 11.01
C ILE A 83 -4.50 8.96 12.09
N HIS A 84 -4.57 9.37 13.37
CA HIS A 84 -5.04 8.48 14.43
C HIS A 84 -6.51 8.09 14.24
N GLY A 85 -7.37 9.05 13.90
CA GLY A 85 -8.79 8.77 13.60
C GLY A 85 -8.96 7.87 12.37
N LEU A 86 -8.14 8.08 11.33
CA LEU A 86 -8.14 7.26 10.12
C LEU A 86 -7.67 5.83 10.38
N LEU A 87 -6.55 5.66 11.09
CA LEU A 87 -5.94 4.34 11.34
C LEU A 87 -6.61 3.55 12.46
N ALA A 88 -7.50 4.17 13.24
CA ALA A 88 -8.37 3.48 14.18
C ALA A 88 -9.57 2.80 13.51
N ARG A 89 -9.85 3.10 12.23
CA ARG A 89 -10.96 2.50 11.50
C ARG A 89 -10.64 1.05 11.14
N PRO A 90 -11.65 0.15 11.12
CA PRO A 90 -11.46 -1.24 10.70
C PRO A 90 -10.78 -1.40 9.33
N ASN A 91 -11.13 -0.53 8.37
CA ASN A 91 -10.57 -0.55 7.01
C ASN A 91 -9.13 -0.01 6.88
N ALA A 92 -8.48 0.40 7.97
CA ALA A 92 -7.10 0.87 7.92
C ALA A 92 -6.12 -0.19 7.37
N VAL A 93 -6.47 -1.49 7.47
CA VAL A 93 -5.71 -2.57 6.83
C VAL A 93 -5.65 -2.44 5.30
N ALA A 94 -6.59 -1.71 4.69
CA ALA A 94 -6.62 -1.47 3.25
C ALA A 94 -5.41 -0.67 2.74
N PHE A 95 -4.77 0.12 3.59
CA PHE A 95 -3.51 0.79 3.26
C PHE A 95 -2.35 -0.20 3.06
N LEU A 96 -2.41 -1.39 3.66
CA LEU A 96 -1.43 -2.46 3.40
C LEU A 96 -1.58 -3.01 1.96
N PHE A 97 -2.83 -3.13 1.48
CA PHE A 97 -3.14 -3.61 0.13
C PHE A 97 -2.72 -2.63 -0.96
N MET A 98 -2.78 -1.32 -0.67
CA MET A 98 -2.22 -0.30 -1.55
C MET A 98 -0.70 -0.44 -1.71
N GLY A 99 -0.03 -1.08 -0.74
CA GLY A 99 1.41 -1.24 -0.72
C GLY A 99 2.16 0.09 -0.64
N SER A 100 3.42 0.06 -1.06
CA SER A 100 4.18 1.26 -1.39
C SER A 100 4.23 2.28 -0.24
N LEU A 101 4.11 3.57 -0.55
CA LEU A 101 4.08 4.65 0.43
C LEU A 101 2.92 4.52 1.41
N ALA A 102 1.74 4.15 0.93
CA ALA A 102 0.54 4.07 1.77
C ALA A 102 0.75 3.07 2.91
N LYS A 103 1.25 1.87 2.59
CA LYS A 103 1.67 0.87 3.58
C LYS A 103 2.69 1.44 4.55
N PHE A 104 3.76 2.04 4.04
CA PHE A 104 4.84 2.57 4.88
C PHE A 104 4.35 3.62 5.89
N VAL A 105 3.51 4.56 5.44
CA VAL A 105 2.97 5.61 6.29
C VAL A 105 1.99 5.01 7.31
N ALA A 106 1.09 4.12 6.88
CA ALA A 106 0.15 3.47 7.78
C ALA A 106 0.86 2.67 8.88
N GLU A 107 1.86 1.86 8.54
CA GLU A 107 2.67 1.09 9.52
C GLU A 107 3.50 1.99 10.45
N THR A 108 3.90 3.18 9.98
CA THR A 108 4.63 4.15 10.80
C THR A 108 3.79 4.66 11.97
N PHE A 109 2.48 4.88 11.75
CA PHE A 109 1.57 5.42 12.77
C PHE A 109 0.69 4.35 13.44
N CYS A 110 0.58 3.16 12.85
CA CYS A 110 -0.12 2.00 13.42
C CYS A 110 0.65 0.70 13.11
N PRO A 111 1.63 0.32 13.96
CA PRO A 111 2.46 -0.86 13.74
C PRO A 111 1.69 -2.20 13.78
N ASN A 112 0.49 -2.21 14.36
CA ASN A 112 -0.31 -3.42 14.55
C ASN A 112 -1.22 -3.77 13.36
N LEU A 113 -1.18 -3.01 12.26
CA LEU A 113 -2.05 -3.24 11.10
C LEU A 113 -1.93 -4.65 10.50
N VAL A 114 -0.72 -5.22 10.48
CA VAL A 114 -0.52 -6.59 9.98
C VAL A 114 -1.21 -7.62 10.87
N TYR A 115 -1.22 -7.39 12.19
CA TYR A 115 -1.97 -8.23 13.12
C TYR A 115 -3.48 -8.10 12.90
N CYS A 116 -3.98 -6.87 12.67
CA CYS A 116 -5.39 -6.63 12.33
C CYS A 116 -5.78 -7.34 11.03
N LEU A 117 -4.92 -7.31 10.02
CA LEU A 117 -5.13 -8.04 8.76
C LEU A 117 -5.27 -9.55 8.98
N ALA A 118 -4.50 -10.11 9.91
CA ALA A 118 -4.57 -11.54 10.23
C ALA A 118 -5.90 -11.96 10.91
N GLN A 119 -6.70 -11.01 11.40
CA GLN A 119 -8.04 -11.29 11.96
C GLN A 119 -9.11 -11.54 10.88
N GLY A 120 -8.78 -11.29 9.61
CA GLY A 120 -9.69 -11.49 8.49
C GLY A 120 -10.19 -10.18 7.87
N PRO A 121 -11.15 -10.27 6.93
CA PRO A 121 -11.69 -9.11 6.23
C PRO A 121 -12.48 -8.18 7.15
N THR A 122 -12.52 -6.90 6.82
CA THR A 122 -13.09 -5.86 7.69
C THR A 122 -14.59 -5.72 7.51
N VAL A 123 -15.25 -5.08 8.49
CA VAL A 123 -16.68 -4.76 8.46
C VAL A 123 -17.09 -3.90 7.27
N GLN A 124 -16.18 -3.11 6.70
CA GLN A 124 -16.43 -2.37 5.45
C GLN A 124 -16.83 -3.34 4.33
N THR A 125 -16.08 -4.44 4.22
CA THR A 125 -16.23 -5.46 3.19
C THR A 125 -17.29 -6.49 3.59
N THR A 126 -17.28 -6.97 4.84
CA THR A 126 -18.13 -8.10 5.29
C THR A 126 -19.54 -7.71 5.72
N ARG A 127 -19.78 -6.45 6.09
CA ARG A 127 -21.08 -6.00 6.62
C ARG A 127 -21.72 -4.90 5.79
N TYR A 128 -20.92 -3.91 5.37
CA TYR A 128 -21.43 -2.77 4.64
C TYR A 128 -21.36 -2.94 3.12
N ASN A 129 -20.71 -4.02 2.63
CA ASN A 129 -20.48 -4.27 1.21
C ASN A 129 -19.89 -3.04 0.47
N ALA A 130 -19.20 -2.17 1.21
CA ALA A 130 -18.57 -0.97 0.67
C ALA A 130 -17.25 -1.41 0.03
N GLY A 131 -17.09 -1.16 -1.27
CA GLY A 131 -16.05 -1.87 -2.02
C GLY A 131 -16.53 -2.55 -3.30
N GLU A 132 -17.83 -2.47 -3.62
CA GLU A 132 -18.43 -3.26 -4.71
C GLU A 132 -17.64 -3.10 -6.02
N SER A 133 -16.89 -4.15 -6.34
CA SER A 133 -16.27 -4.35 -7.64
C SER A 133 -16.92 -5.59 -8.22
N ARG A 134 -17.84 -5.43 -9.18
CA ARG A 134 -18.38 -6.57 -9.93
C ARG A 134 -17.29 -7.17 -10.81
N VAL A 135 -16.50 -8.09 -10.25
CA VAL A 135 -15.50 -8.85 -10.99
C VAL A 135 -16.21 -9.99 -11.71
N LEU A 136 -16.32 -9.88 -13.05
CA LEU A 136 -16.59 -11.03 -13.93
C LEU A 136 -15.45 -12.04 -13.78
N PRO A 137 -15.74 -13.34 -13.91
CA PRO A 137 -15.34 -14.39 -12.98
C PRO A 137 -13.83 -14.41 -12.72
N LEU A 138 -13.42 -14.36 -11.44
CA LEU A 138 -12.21 -15.05 -10.98
C LEU A 138 -12.25 -16.43 -11.65
N THR A 139 -11.22 -16.80 -12.42
CA THR A 139 -11.29 -17.83 -13.47
C THR A 139 -12.09 -19.08 -13.00
N GLY A 140 -13.28 -19.29 -13.57
CA GLY A 140 -14.15 -20.45 -13.25
C GLY A 140 -15.10 -20.31 -12.06
N ARG A 141 -15.23 -19.14 -11.40
CA ARG A 141 -16.18 -18.91 -10.30
C ARG A 141 -17.26 -17.88 -10.67
N LYS A 142 -18.53 -18.25 -10.56
CA LYS A 142 -19.67 -17.31 -10.64
C LYS A 142 -19.91 -16.73 -9.25
N GLY A 143 -19.97 -15.41 -9.11
CA GLY A 143 -20.26 -14.75 -7.82
C GLY A 143 -19.99 -13.26 -7.85
N PHE A 144 -20.51 -12.55 -6.86
CA PHE A 144 -20.15 -11.15 -6.59
C PHE A 144 -19.07 -11.13 -5.52
N TRP A 145 -18.05 -10.29 -5.74
CA TRP A 145 -16.90 -10.17 -4.85
C TRP A 145 -16.75 -8.74 -4.39
N VAL A 146 -16.36 -8.56 -3.15
CA VAL A 146 -16.06 -7.26 -2.55
C VAL A 146 -14.59 -7.26 -2.14
N ALA A 147 -13.95 -6.10 -2.27
CA ALA A 147 -12.58 -5.91 -1.87
C ALA A 147 -12.46 -4.67 -1.01
N GLU A 148 -11.48 -4.70 -0.13
CA GLU A 148 -11.10 -3.59 0.72
C GLU A 148 -10.68 -2.39 -0.14
N MET A 149 -11.22 -1.21 0.14
CA MET A 149 -10.98 -0.01 -0.64
C MET A 149 -10.56 1.17 0.23
N VAL A 150 -9.64 1.95 -0.31
CA VAL A 150 -9.23 3.25 0.21
C VAL A 150 -9.70 4.33 -0.77
N SER A 151 -10.46 5.29 -0.28
CA SER A 151 -10.87 6.45 -1.07
C SER A 151 -9.69 7.41 -1.31
N GLY A 152 -9.79 8.24 -2.35
CA GLY A 152 -8.80 9.30 -2.60
C GLY A 152 -8.67 10.28 -1.43
N HIS A 153 -9.75 10.51 -0.67
CA HIS A 153 -9.76 11.39 0.50
C HIS A 153 -9.03 10.76 1.70
N GLU A 154 -9.23 9.47 1.94
CA GLU A 154 -8.49 8.73 2.98
C GLU A 154 -6.99 8.70 2.65
N LEU A 155 -6.63 8.48 1.37
CA LEU A 155 -5.24 8.58 0.94
C LEU A 155 -4.68 10.00 1.13
N ALA A 156 -5.44 11.03 0.76
CA ALA A 156 -5.06 12.43 0.95
C ALA A 156 -4.82 12.75 2.43
N LEU A 157 -5.68 12.26 3.33
CA LEU A 157 -5.51 12.39 4.77
C LEU A 157 -4.25 11.66 5.25
N LEU A 158 -4.04 10.41 4.81
CA LEU A 158 -2.86 9.61 5.16
C LEU A 158 -1.54 10.34 4.83
N ILE A 159 -1.44 10.92 3.63
CA ILE A 159 -0.22 11.61 3.18
C ILE A 159 -0.12 13.06 3.70
N GLY A 160 -1.09 13.52 4.48
CA GLY A 160 -1.07 14.89 5.00
C GLY A 160 -1.32 15.95 3.93
N ALA A 161 -2.10 15.62 2.89
CA ALA A 161 -2.42 16.52 1.79
C ALA A 161 -3.39 17.63 2.19
N ILE A 162 -3.06 18.84 1.77
CA ILE A 162 -3.77 20.07 2.03
C ILE A 162 -4.07 20.65 0.65
N PRO A 163 -5.33 20.61 0.21
CA PRO A 163 -5.70 21.08 -1.11
C PRO A 163 -5.31 22.54 -1.30
N GLY A 164 -4.87 22.87 -2.50
CA GLY A 164 -4.68 24.25 -2.90
C GLY A 164 -6.02 24.99 -2.92
N GLY A 165 -6.16 26.02 -2.09
CA GLY A 165 -7.28 26.96 -2.20
C GLY A 165 -7.16 27.83 -3.47
N HIS A 166 -8.01 28.85 -3.61
CA HIS A 166 -8.04 29.75 -4.78
C HIS A 166 -6.71 30.44 -5.15
N SER A 167 -5.73 30.51 -4.22
CA SER A 167 -4.45 31.21 -4.44
C SER A 167 -3.22 30.42 -3.98
N GLY A 168 -3.38 29.19 -3.48
CA GLY A 168 -2.30 28.41 -2.87
C GLY A 168 -2.01 27.14 -3.64
N ALA A 169 -0.74 26.76 -3.73
CA ALA A 169 -0.37 25.43 -4.20
C ALA A 169 -0.81 24.36 -3.20
N GLU A 170 -1.26 23.21 -3.69
CA GLU A 170 -1.44 22.01 -2.88
C GLU A 170 -0.14 21.66 -2.16
N LYS A 171 -0.24 21.27 -0.89
CA LYS A 171 0.91 20.84 -0.09
C LYS A 171 0.62 19.50 0.56
N SER A 172 1.66 18.71 0.78
CA SER A 172 1.53 17.44 1.49
C SER A 172 2.74 17.18 2.39
N LEU A 173 2.50 16.42 3.47
CA LEU A 173 3.56 16.01 4.40
C LEU A 173 4.38 14.84 3.86
N TRP A 174 3.73 13.95 3.11
CA TRP A 174 4.36 12.88 2.35
C TRP A 174 4.15 13.12 0.85
N PRO A 175 5.08 12.72 -0.03
CA PRO A 175 4.91 12.91 -1.47
C PRO A 175 3.74 12.07 -1.99
N HIS A 176 2.97 12.58 -2.95
CA HIS A 176 1.89 11.79 -3.56
C HIS A 176 2.45 10.54 -4.27
N PRO A 177 1.80 9.35 -4.22
CA PRO A 177 2.29 8.14 -4.88
C PRO A 177 2.59 8.33 -6.38
N GLY A 178 1.68 9.00 -7.10
CA GLY A 178 1.90 9.33 -8.52
C GLY A 178 3.04 10.32 -8.79
N LEU A 179 3.50 11.07 -7.77
CA LEU A 179 4.69 11.91 -7.89
C LEU A 179 5.97 11.11 -7.70
N LEU A 180 5.98 10.15 -6.76
CA LEU A 180 7.11 9.28 -6.52
C LEU A 180 7.51 8.51 -7.79
N GLU A 181 6.54 7.93 -8.51
CA GLU A 181 6.79 7.23 -9.77
C GLU A 181 7.44 8.11 -10.86
N LYS A 182 7.07 9.40 -10.89
CA LYS A 182 7.55 10.36 -11.89
C LYS A 182 8.89 11.01 -11.53
N ALA A 183 9.12 11.24 -10.24
CA ALA A 183 10.20 12.10 -9.75
C ALA A 183 11.30 11.36 -8.97
N SER A 184 11.07 10.11 -8.56
CA SER A 184 12.07 9.28 -7.89
C SER A 184 12.55 8.16 -8.82
N PRO A 185 13.85 8.10 -9.17
CA PRO A 185 14.39 7.00 -9.97
C PRO A 185 14.30 5.65 -9.23
N HIS A 186 14.18 5.67 -7.90
CA HIS A 186 14.13 4.47 -7.05
C HIS A 186 12.71 3.93 -6.82
N TRP A 187 11.68 4.60 -7.36
CA TRP A 187 10.28 4.26 -7.12
C TRP A 187 9.59 3.75 -8.39
N ARG A 188 9.04 2.54 -8.32
CA ARG A 188 8.25 1.91 -9.40
C ARG A 188 7.02 1.17 -8.85
N GLY A 189 6.46 1.65 -7.74
CA GLY A 189 5.26 1.08 -7.13
C GLY A 189 5.50 0.12 -5.97
N TYR A 190 6.74 -0.27 -5.66
CA TYR A 190 7.08 -1.10 -4.48
C TYR A 190 8.20 -0.49 -3.63
N LEU A 191 8.38 -1.00 -2.41
CA LEU A 191 9.35 -0.52 -1.43
C LEU A 191 10.73 -1.19 -1.61
N SER A 192 11.54 -0.69 -2.55
CA SER A 192 12.96 -1.08 -2.66
C SER A 192 13.76 -0.66 -1.41
N ALA A 193 14.94 -1.26 -1.19
CA ALA A 193 15.80 -0.89 -0.06
C ALA A 193 16.13 0.62 -0.04
N GLY A 194 16.36 1.20 -1.22
CA GLY A 194 16.60 2.64 -1.37
C GLY A 194 15.38 3.51 -1.10
N ALA A 195 14.21 3.12 -1.64
CA ALA A 195 12.96 3.79 -1.34
C ALA A 195 12.65 3.76 0.17
N MET A 196 12.87 2.61 0.82
CA MET A 196 12.73 2.45 2.27
C MET A 196 13.68 3.36 3.05
N ALA A 197 14.95 3.46 2.65
CA ALA A 197 15.91 4.35 3.31
C ALA A 197 15.47 5.82 3.20
N ALA A 198 15.05 6.26 2.02
CA ALA A 198 14.56 7.63 1.81
C ALA A 198 13.31 7.95 2.64
N LEU A 199 12.36 7.01 2.70
CA LEU A 199 11.14 7.16 3.51
C LEU A 199 11.43 7.15 5.02
N ARG A 200 12.38 6.32 5.48
CA ARG A 200 12.84 6.32 6.87
C ARG A 200 13.52 7.63 7.25
N ASN A 201 14.34 8.19 6.38
CA ASN A 201 14.94 9.50 6.64
C ASN A 201 13.88 10.60 6.75
N LEU A 202 12.87 10.59 5.88
CA LEU A 202 11.76 11.52 5.96
C LEU A 202 10.98 11.35 7.27
N ARG A 203 10.65 10.11 7.63
CA ARG A 203 10.02 9.76 8.91
C ARG A 203 10.84 10.29 10.08
N ASP A 204 12.15 10.05 10.11
CA ASP A 204 13.02 10.41 11.22
C ASP A 204 13.19 11.93 11.33
N ASP A 205 13.26 12.64 10.21
CA ASP A 205 13.20 14.11 10.21
C ASP A 205 11.92 14.61 10.91
N MET A 206 10.76 14.02 10.62
CA MET A 206 9.49 14.45 11.21
C MET A 206 9.30 14.00 12.66
N LEU A 207 9.50 12.72 12.94
CA LEU A 207 9.13 12.10 14.22
C LEU A 207 10.26 12.17 15.27
N VAL A 208 11.52 12.12 14.84
CA VAL A 208 12.67 12.10 15.77
C VAL A 208 13.28 13.50 15.91
N ARG A 209 13.40 14.24 14.82
CA ARG A 209 14.03 15.58 14.80
C ARG A 209 13.02 16.73 14.86
N ASP A 210 11.74 16.41 14.89
CA ASP A 210 10.61 17.35 14.92
C ASP A 210 10.59 18.37 13.77
N LYS A 211 11.08 17.98 12.59
CA LYS A 211 11.14 18.80 11.38
C LYS A 211 9.97 18.49 10.45
N TRP A 212 8.79 18.99 10.83
CA TRP A 212 7.58 18.85 10.03
C TRP A 212 7.57 19.85 8.88
N THR A 213 7.45 19.39 7.64
CA THR A 213 7.47 20.27 6.47
C THR A 213 6.45 19.80 5.44
N TRP A 214 5.41 20.61 5.26
CA TRP A 214 4.45 20.46 4.17
C TRP A 214 5.02 21.09 2.91
N ARG A 215 5.21 20.25 1.89
CA ARG A 215 5.85 20.62 0.63
C ARG A 215 4.81 20.62 -0.48
N SER A 216 4.91 21.61 -1.35
CA SER A 216 4.26 21.60 -2.65
C SER A 216 4.86 20.55 -3.58
N GLU A 217 4.18 20.24 -4.68
CA GLU A 217 4.67 19.28 -5.67
C GLU A 217 6.08 19.65 -6.20
N SER A 218 6.36 20.93 -6.43
CA SER A 218 7.67 21.40 -6.90
C SER A 218 8.77 21.22 -5.86
N GLU A 219 8.47 21.50 -4.59
CA GLU A 219 9.38 21.26 -3.46
C GLU A 219 9.65 19.76 -3.27
N TRP A 220 8.62 18.91 -3.43
CA TRP A 220 8.79 17.46 -3.44
C TRP A 220 9.66 16.98 -4.60
N LYS A 221 9.44 17.48 -5.82
CA LYS A 221 10.31 17.16 -6.97
C LYS A 221 11.75 17.53 -6.68
N GLY A 222 11.98 18.72 -6.10
CA GLY A 222 13.31 19.15 -5.67
C GLY A 222 13.91 18.23 -4.62
N TYR A 223 13.14 17.85 -3.60
CA TYR A 223 13.57 16.94 -2.54
C TYR A 223 13.92 15.55 -3.07
N LEU A 224 13.03 14.94 -3.86
CA LEU A 224 13.21 13.60 -4.41
C LEU A 224 14.39 13.52 -5.39
N ARG A 225 14.59 14.57 -6.21
CA ARG A 225 15.74 14.66 -7.11
C ARG A 225 17.06 14.78 -6.34
N LYS A 226 17.08 15.53 -5.23
CA LYS A 226 18.26 15.66 -4.36
C LYS A 226 18.52 14.37 -3.56
N GLY A 227 17.48 13.66 -3.14
CA GLY A 227 17.57 12.39 -2.43
C GLY A 227 18.17 11.24 -3.25
N GLY A 228 18.26 11.38 -4.59
CA GLY A 228 18.97 10.45 -5.47
C GLY A 228 20.49 10.65 -5.53
N TYR A 229 21.05 11.67 -4.87
CA TYR A 229 22.48 11.99 -4.88
C TYR A 229 22.96 12.38 -3.48
N GLY A 230 23.79 11.53 -2.85
CA GLY A 230 24.42 11.81 -1.56
C GLY A 230 24.47 10.61 -0.62
N VAL A 231 24.75 10.85 0.66
CA VAL A 231 24.92 9.82 1.73
C VAL A 231 23.69 8.93 1.94
N HIS A 232 22.53 9.32 1.38
CA HIS A 232 21.25 8.63 1.49
C HIS A 232 20.82 7.89 0.21
N ALA A 233 21.63 7.92 -0.85
CA ALA A 233 21.33 7.16 -2.06
C ALA A 233 21.57 5.66 -1.82
N PRO A 234 20.67 4.77 -2.28
CA PRO A 234 20.94 3.33 -2.26
C PRO A 234 22.19 2.97 -3.07
N SER A 235 22.88 1.92 -2.64
CA SER A 235 24.08 1.38 -3.31
C SER A 235 23.83 0.89 -4.74
N SER A 236 22.57 0.59 -5.07
CA SER A 236 22.10 0.05 -6.34
C SER A 236 20.82 0.76 -6.75
N ILE A 237 20.77 1.23 -7.99
CA ILE A 237 19.57 1.81 -8.61
C ILE A 237 19.05 0.80 -9.62
N PRO A 238 17.90 0.16 -9.38
CA PRO A 238 17.31 -0.77 -10.34
C PRO A 238 17.03 -0.06 -11.66
N THR A 239 17.46 -0.64 -12.78
CA THR A 239 17.28 -0.09 -14.13
C THR A 239 15.92 -0.50 -14.72
N ALA A 240 15.50 0.10 -15.84
CA ALA A 240 14.28 -0.38 -16.52
C ALA A 240 14.37 -1.87 -16.94
N LYS A 241 15.58 -2.35 -17.27
CA LYS A 241 15.86 -3.73 -17.68
C LYS A 241 15.68 -4.72 -16.54
N ASP A 242 16.10 -4.30 -15.36
CA ASP A 242 15.96 -5.01 -14.10
C ASP A 242 14.50 -5.26 -13.70
N PHE A 243 13.64 -4.24 -13.86
CA PHE A 243 12.19 -4.42 -13.69
C PHE A 243 11.57 -5.28 -14.79
N GLN A 244 12.05 -5.15 -16.03
CA GLN A 244 11.58 -5.99 -17.13
C GLN A 244 11.92 -7.46 -16.89
N ALA A 245 13.13 -7.75 -16.40
CA ALA A 245 13.52 -9.08 -15.98
C ALA A 245 12.65 -9.58 -14.82
N GLY A 246 12.35 -8.74 -13.82
CA GLY A 246 11.41 -9.06 -12.74
C GLY A 246 10.00 -9.36 -13.26
N ARG A 247 9.47 -8.58 -14.21
CA ARG A 247 8.17 -8.82 -14.85
C ARG A 247 8.16 -10.09 -15.69
N GLU A 248 9.24 -10.40 -16.39
CA GLU A 248 9.37 -11.64 -17.16
C GLU A 248 9.48 -12.85 -16.24
N ILE A 249 10.20 -12.73 -15.13
CA ILE A 249 10.22 -13.74 -14.08
C ILE A 249 8.81 -13.93 -13.54
N MET A 250 8.11 -12.86 -13.14
CA MET A 250 6.71 -12.93 -12.69
C MET A 250 5.80 -13.57 -13.73
N ALA A 251 5.84 -13.14 -14.99
CA ALA A 251 4.97 -13.67 -16.05
C ALA A 251 5.27 -15.13 -16.43
N ARG A 252 6.50 -15.60 -16.21
CA ARG A 252 6.87 -17.03 -16.37
C ARG A 252 6.55 -17.86 -15.13
N SER A 253 6.54 -17.21 -13.98
CA SER A 253 6.41 -17.82 -12.67
C SER A 253 4.96 -17.94 -12.23
N PHE A 254 4.13 -16.99 -12.66
CA PHE A 254 2.73 -16.90 -12.31
C PHE A 254 1.90 -16.95 -13.59
N PRO A 255 0.81 -17.75 -13.63
CA PRO A 255 -0.11 -17.72 -14.76
C PRO A 255 -0.72 -16.32 -14.93
N LEU A 256 -1.11 -15.93 -16.15
CA LEU A 256 -1.59 -14.57 -16.48
C LEU A 256 -2.77 -14.08 -15.63
N ASP A 257 -3.48 -15.00 -14.97
CA ASP A 257 -4.65 -14.78 -14.11
C ASP A 257 -4.36 -15.02 -12.62
N TRP A 258 -3.09 -15.05 -12.20
CA TRP A 258 -2.72 -15.29 -10.79
C TRP A 258 -3.30 -14.26 -9.83
N ASP A 259 -3.47 -13.02 -10.27
CA ASP A 259 -4.06 -11.91 -9.52
C ASP A 259 -5.60 -11.99 -9.44
N GLN A 260 -6.18 -12.96 -10.16
CA GLN A 260 -7.60 -13.31 -10.22
C GLN A 260 -7.83 -14.78 -9.84
N ALA A 261 -6.80 -15.47 -9.37
CA ALA A 261 -6.89 -16.83 -8.87
C ALA A 261 -7.13 -16.78 -7.35
N PRO A 262 -7.98 -17.67 -6.81
CA PRO A 262 -8.04 -17.87 -5.36
C PRO A 262 -6.62 -18.15 -4.84
N LEU A 263 -6.25 -17.57 -3.70
CA LEU A 263 -4.92 -17.77 -3.06
C LEU A 263 -4.51 -19.26 -2.94
N ILE A 264 -5.47 -20.18 -2.88
CA ILE A 264 -5.22 -21.65 -2.84
C ILE A 264 -4.72 -22.24 -4.16
N ASN A 265 -4.91 -21.52 -5.27
CA ASN A 265 -4.57 -21.94 -6.61
C ASN A 265 -3.32 -21.21 -7.17
N VAL A 266 -2.78 -20.22 -6.44
CA VAL A 266 -1.59 -19.48 -6.88
C VAL A 266 -0.35 -20.32 -6.57
N GLN A 267 0.32 -20.80 -7.62
CA GLN A 267 1.61 -21.49 -7.52
C GLN A 267 2.74 -20.50 -7.77
N ILE A 268 3.73 -20.47 -6.87
CA ILE A 268 4.93 -19.62 -7.00
C ILE A 268 6.15 -20.51 -7.16
N PRO A 269 6.94 -20.35 -8.23
CA PRO A 269 8.17 -21.11 -8.41
C PRO A 269 9.30 -20.56 -7.54
N GLU A 270 10.18 -21.47 -7.15
CA GLU A 270 11.33 -21.27 -6.25
C GLU A 270 12.27 -20.11 -6.65
N LYS A 271 12.25 -19.67 -7.92
CA LYS A 271 13.06 -18.54 -8.42
C LYS A 271 12.51 -17.16 -8.09
N PHE A 272 11.33 -17.06 -7.50
CA PHE A 272 10.85 -15.77 -7.00
C PHE A 272 11.49 -15.45 -5.64
N ASP A 273 12.80 -15.21 -5.67
CA ASP A 273 13.51 -14.57 -4.58
C ASP A 273 13.78 -13.11 -4.98
N PRO A 274 13.08 -12.13 -4.38
CA PRO A 274 13.36 -10.72 -4.61
C PRO A 274 14.81 -10.31 -4.27
N HIS A 275 15.58 -11.14 -3.55
CA HIS A 275 17.03 -10.97 -3.38
C HIS A 275 17.86 -11.44 -4.59
N TYR A 276 17.38 -12.39 -5.40
CA TYR A 276 18.04 -12.79 -6.67
C TYR A 276 17.94 -11.73 -7.76
N LEU A 277 17.04 -10.76 -7.58
CA LEU A 277 16.96 -9.58 -8.43
C LEU A 277 18.12 -8.60 -8.19
N GLY A 278 18.97 -8.78 -7.18
CA GLY A 278 20.22 -8.02 -7.05
C GLY A 278 20.03 -6.50 -6.97
N PHE A 279 18.96 -6.05 -6.32
CA PHE A 279 18.63 -4.63 -6.10
C PHE A 279 18.83 -4.20 -4.67
#